data_AF-A0A497M2Y1-F1
#
_entry.id   AF-A0A497M2Y1-F1
#
_cell.length_a   1.000
_cell.length_b   1.000
_cell.length_c   1.000
_cell.angle_alpha   90.00
_cell.angle_beta   90.00
_cell.angle_gamma   90.00
#
_symmetry.space_group_name_H-M   'P 1'
#
loop_
_entity.id
_entity.type
_entity.pdbx_description
1 polymer ?
#
loop_
_entity_poly.entity_id
_entity_poly.type
_entity_poly.pdbx_seq_one_letter_code
_entity_poly.pdbx_strand_id
1 'polypeptide(L)'
;LDGDRGGDLILKELLQVAKIKYVARAPRGKEVEELNCKEIFEALENKVSIEDLAKPKREKRKAEFPKEVVQTIKDLKGTLEAVLFNEKMEKIERLPVSQLAEKLRQISGVDTVVFDGVITQRIVDIASQKSIKNIVASRISDAVKPSLNVHLATFSDVTSG
;
A
#
# COMPACT_ATOMS: atom_id res chain seq x y z
N LEU A 1 -3.89 -16.51 20.24
CA LEU A 1 -2.56 -16.87 20.76
C LEU A 1 -2.02 -15.72 21.58
N ASP A 2 -1.24 -16.04 22.59
CA ASP A 2 -0.65 -15.04 23.47
C ASP A 2 0.36 -14.15 22.74
N GLY A 3 0.49 -12.92 23.23
CA GLY A 3 1.39 -11.90 22.71
C GLY A 3 2.85 -12.10 23.11
N ASP A 4 3.19 -13.29 23.60
CA ASP A 4 4.46 -13.62 24.24
C ASP A 4 5.24 -14.68 23.44
N ARG A 5 6.38 -15.09 23.99
CA ARG A 5 7.25 -16.09 23.35
C ARG A 5 6.63 -17.49 23.38
N GLY A 6 5.81 -17.82 24.38
CA GLY A 6 5.09 -19.09 24.45
C GLY A 6 4.10 -19.25 23.29
N GLY A 7 3.30 -18.20 23.02
CA GLY A 7 2.36 -18.18 21.89
C GLY A 7 3.01 -18.38 20.53
N ASP A 8 4.25 -17.91 20.34
CA ASP A 8 5.02 -18.12 19.10
C ASP A 8 5.46 -19.57 18.90
N LEU A 9 5.88 -20.24 19.97
CA LEU A 9 6.29 -21.65 19.93
C LEU A 9 5.09 -22.54 19.59
N ILE A 10 3.95 -22.29 20.23
CA ILE A 10 2.70 -23.00 19.98
C ILE A 10 2.27 -22.83 18.51
N LEU A 11 2.32 -21.61 17.97
CA LEU A 11 2.00 -21.40 16.56
C LEU A 11 2.89 -22.23 15.64
N LYS A 12 4.19 -22.26 15.90
CA LYS A 12 5.17 -22.97 15.09
C LYS A 12 4.97 -24.49 15.12
N GLU A 13 4.57 -25.04 16.26
CA GLU A 13 4.23 -26.46 16.38
C GLU A 13 2.90 -26.77 15.67
N LEU A 14 1.88 -25.95 15.88
CA LEU A 14 0.57 -26.14 15.24
C LEU A 14 0.65 -26.04 13.71
N LEU A 15 1.51 -25.16 13.17
CA LEU A 15 1.75 -25.06 11.73
C LEU A 15 2.37 -26.33 11.12
N GLN A 16 3.11 -27.12 11.90
CA GLN A 16 3.70 -28.38 11.43
C GLN A 16 2.69 -29.53 11.42
N VAL A 17 1.74 -29.50 12.35
CA VAL A 17 0.78 -30.60 12.56
C VAL A 17 -0.55 -30.35 11.83
N ALA A 18 -0.94 -29.09 11.62
CA ALA A 18 -2.26 -28.73 11.10
C ALA A 18 -2.22 -27.60 10.05
N LYS A 19 -3.14 -27.71 9.07
CA LYS A 19 -3.39 -26.65 8.09
C LYS A 19 -4.30 -25.58 8.70
N ILE A 20 -3.69 -24.56 9.30
CA ILE A 20 -4.41 -23.44 9.90
C ILE A 20 -4.65 -22.37 8.82
N LYS A 21 -5.85 -21.75 8.81
CA LYS A 21 -6.22 -20.73 7.80
C LYS A 21 -6.01 -19.30 8.31
N TYR A 22 -6.31 -19.05 9.58
CA TYR A 22 -6.19 -17.74 10.21
C TYR A 22 -5.64 -17.86 11.63
N VAL A 23 -4.92 -16.83 12.06
CA VAL A 23 -4.37 -16.71 13.40
C VAL A 23 -4.72 -15.33 13.94
N ALA A 24 -5.43 -15.30 15.07
CA ALA A 24 -5.62 -14.10 15.88
C ALA A 24 -4.65 -14.12 17.06
N ARG A 25 -4.00 -12.99 17.33
CA ARG A 25 -3.00 -12.87 18.40
C ARG A 25 -3.33 -11.70 19.31
N ALA A 26 -3.08 -11.89 20.60
CA ALA A 26 -3.12 -10.83 21.60
C ALA A 26 -2.03 -9.77 21.31
N PRO A 27 -2.21 -8.52 21.77
CA PRO A 27 -1.19 -7.48 21.73
C PRO A 27 0.12 -7.93 22.40
N ARG A 28 1.24 -7.34 21.96
CA ARG A 28 2.58 -7.72 22.47
C ARG A 28 2.66 -7.64 24.00
N GLY A 29 3.12 -8.72 24.63
CA GLY A 29 3.32 -8.80 26.07
C GLY A 29 2.04 -8.96 26.90
N LYS A 30 0.88 -9.20 26.26
CA LYS A 30 -0.37 -9.57 26.94
C LYS A 30 -0.74 -11.01 26.65
N GLU A 31 -1.31 -11.66 27.65
CA GLU A 31 -1.92 -12.98 27.51
C GLU A 31 -3.38 -12.84 27.06
N VAL A 32 -3.92 -13.86 26.39
CA VAL A 32 -5.33 -13.84 25.93
C VAL A 32 -6.29 -13.72 27.12
N GLU A 33 -5.91 -14.26 28.28
CA GLU A 33 -6.69 -14.22 29.52
C GLU A 33 -6.79 -12.80 30.10
N GLU A 34 -5.88 -11.91 29.74
CA GLU A 34 -5.83 -10.52 30.23
C GLU A 34 -6.57 -9.52 29.31
N LEU A 35 -7.15 -10.00 28.21
CA LEU A 35 -7.82 -9.14 27.24
C LEU A 35 -9.23 -8.78 27.65
N ASN A 36 -9.58 -7.49 27.53
CA ASN A 36 -10.96 -7.06 27.63
C ASN A 36 -11.75 -7.42 26.36
N CYS A 37 -13.08 -7.47 26.45
CA CYS A 37 -13.96 -7.80 25.32
C CYS A 37 -13.62 -7.00 24.05
N LYS A 38 -13.32 -5.69 24.17
CA LYS A 38 -12.93 -4.84 23.04
C LYS A 38 -11.64 -5.31 22.35
N GLU A 39 -10.63 -5.69 23.13
CA GLU A 39 -9.34 -6.16 22.62
C GLU A 39 -9.46 -7.55 21.97
N ILE A 40 -10.36 -8.39 22.47
CA ILE A 40 -10.68 -9.68 21.85
C ILE A 40 -11.32 -9.46 20.47
N PHE A 41 -12.28 -8.54 20.35
CA PHE A 41 -12.89 -8.21 19.07
C PHE A 41 -11.86 -7.65 18.08
N GLU A 42 -11.01 -6.73 18.54
CA GLU A 42 -9.94 -6.15 17.72
C GLU A 42 -8.94 -7.22 17.26
N ALA A 43 -8.55 -8.16 18.12
CA ALA A 43 -7.66 -9.26 17.76
C ALA A 43 -8.29 -10.23 16.75
N LEU A 44 -9.61 -10.46 16.82
CA LEU A 44 -10.36 -11.31 15.90
C LEU A 44 -10.60 -10.63 14.54
N GLU A 45 -10.86 -9.31 14.54
CA GLU A 45 -10.96 -8.51 13.31
C GLU A 45 -9.62 -8.45 12.58
N ASN A 46 -8.51 -8.29 13.32
CA ASN A 46 -7.15 -8.24 12.77
C ASN A 46 -6.48 -9.62 12.58
N LYS A 47 -7.26 -10.71 12.48
CA LYS A 47 -6.71 -12.05 12.27
C LYS A 47 -5.89 -12.12 10.98
N VAL A 48 -4.70 -12.70 11.06
CA VAL A 48 -3.76 -12.81 9.95
C VAL A 48 -3.93 -14.16 9.26
N SER A 49 -3.98 -14.19 7.93
CA SER A 49 -3.98 -15.45 7.20
C SER A 49 -2.56 -16.04 7.13
N ILE A 50 -2.40 -17.35 7.21
CA ILE A 50 -1.06 -17.97 7.16
C ILE A 50 -0.41 -17.87 5.77
N GLU A 51 -1.22 -17.71 4.73
CA GLU A 51 -0.74 -17.35 3.39
C GLU A 51 -0.10 -15.95 3.35
N ASP A 52 -0.47 -15.05 4.27
CA ASP A 52 0.20 -13.76 4.49
C ASP A 52 1.47 -13.88 5.37
N LEU A 53 1.67 -14.98 6.10
CA LEU A 53 2.87 -15.22 6.92
C LEU A 53 4.05 -15.78 6.10
N ALA A 54 3.77 -16.48 5.00
CA ALA A 54 4.78 -16.99 4.06
C ALA A 54 5.24 -15.93 3.04
N LYS A 55 4.53 -14.81 2.95
CA LYS A 55 5.09 -13.61 2.32
C LYS A 55 5.91 -12.91 3.40
N PRO A 56 7.18 -12.58 3.14
CA PRO A 56 7.92 -11.71 4.05
C PRO A 56 7.02 -10.50 4.28
N LYS A 57 6.95 -10.07 5.56
CA LYS A 57 6.24 -8.88 6.02
C LYS A 57 5.99 -7.94 4.84
N ARG A 58 4.75 -7.50 4.66
CA ARG A 58 4.57 -6.12 4.23
C ARG A 58 5.20 -5.22 5.31
N GLU A 59 6.54 -5.24 5.45
CA GLU A 59 7.29 -4.01 5.39
C GLU A 59 6.56 -3.25 4.30
N LYS A 60 6.04 -2.09 4.65
CA LYS A 60 5.92 -1.00 3.71
C LYS A 60 7.07 -1.22 2.74
N ARG A 61 6.84 -1.80 1.56
CA ARG A 61 7.80 -1.70 0.50
C ARG A 61 7.76 -0.20 0.33
N LYS A 62 8.70 0.49 0.99
CA LYS A 62 9.31 1.67 0.43
C LYS A 62 9.58 1.15 -0.97
N ALA A 63 8.67 1.47 -1.89
CA ALA A 63 8.96 1.24 -3.27
C ALA A 63 10.26 2.01 -3.40
N GLU A 64 11.38 1.28 -3.53
CA GLU A 64 12.64 1.88 -3.88
C GLU A 64 12.42 2.35 -5.31
N PHE A 65 11.69 3.46 -5.38
CA PHE A 65 11.46 4.21 -6.57
C PHE A 65 12.88 4.50 -7.07
N PRO A 66 13.23 4.08 -8.30
CA PRO A 66 14.54 4.36 -8.85
C PRO A 66 14.88 5.82 -8.63
N LYS A 67 16.17 6.15 -8.47
CA LYS A 67 16.60 7.54 -8.25
C LYS A 67 15.98 8.52 -9.26
N GLU A 68 15.73 8.04 -10.48
CA GLU A 68 15.00 8.77 -11.52
C GLU A 68 13.60 9.21 -11.11
N VAL A 69 12.81 8.37 -10.44
CA VAL A 69 11.46 8.72 -9.97
C VAL A 69 11.55 9.75 -8.84
N VAL A 70 12.48 9.58 -7.89
CA VAL A 70 12.70 10.56 -6.81
C VAL A 70 13.12 11.92 -7.35
N GLN A 71 13.98 11.93 -8.38
CA GLN A 71 14.40 13.14 -9.06
C GLN A 71 13.22 13.78 -9.82
N THR A 72 12.43 12.96 -10.51
CA THR A 72 11.21 13.41 -11.19
C THR A 72 10.21 14.01 -10.20
N ILE A 73 10.03 13.45 -9.01
CA ILE A 73 9.17 14.01 -7.95
C ILE A 73 9.64 15.41 -7.54
N LYS A 74 10.95 15.62 -7.41
CA LYS A 74 11.51 16.94 -7.09
C LYS A 74 11.31 17.94 -8.22
N ASP A 75 11.51 17.51 -9.46
CA ASP A 75 11.34 18.34 -10.66
C ASP A 75 9.87 18.68 -10.94
N LEU A 76 8.95 17.79 -10.56
CA LEU A 76 7.51 17.98 -10.72
C LEU A 76 6.91 18.92 -9.67
N LYS A 77 7.59 19.14 -8.54
CA LYS A 77 7.06 19.93 -7.44
C LYS A 77 6.94 21.41 -7.83
N GLY A 78 5.71 21.87 -8.03
CA GLY A 78 5.39 23.22 -8.46
C GLY A 78 5.18 23.38 -9.97
N THR A 79 5.27 22.31 -10.77
CA THR A 79 5.05 22.37 -12.22
C THR A 79 3.64 21.95 -12.64
N LEU A 80 2.87 21.30 -11.75
CA LEU A 80 1.55 20.73 -12.07
C LEU A 80 1.58 19.73 -13.25
N GLU A 81 2.67 18.99 -13.36
CA GLU A 81 2.85 17.95 -14.36
C GLU A 81 2.76 16.55 -13.74
N ALA A 82 2.56 15.58 -14.62
CA ALA A 82 2.40 14.17 -14.33
C ALA A 82 3.34 13.35 -15.21
N VAL A 83 3.90 12.28 -14.64
CA VAL A 83 4.73 11.30 -15.33
C VAL A 83 4.15 9.91 -15.07
N LEU A 84 4.00 9.16 -16.15
CA LEU A 84 3.51 7.79 -16.15
C LEU A 84 4.69 6.84 -16.22
N PHE A 85 4.64 5.77 -15.44
CA PHE A 85 5.67 4.74 -15.37
C PHE A 85 5.09 3.36 -15.66
N ASN A 86 5.87 2.53 -16.36
CA ASN A 86 5.54 1.13 -16.61
C ASN A 86 5.95 0.23 -15.41
N GLU A 87 5.71 -1.07 -15.52
CA GLU A 87 6.08 -2.05 -14.48
C GLU A 87 7.60 -2.11 -14.21
N LYS A 88 8.43 -1.65 -15.14
CA LYS A 88 9.90 -1.57 -15.00
C LYS A 88 10.36 -0.23 -14.39
N MET A 89 9.43 0.63 -13.96
CA MET A 89 9.70 1.99 -13.50
C MET A 89 10.36 2.90 -14.55
N GLU A 90 10.15 2.61 -15.83
CA GLU A 90 10.59 3.46 -16.94
C GLU A 90 9.50 4.50 -17.27
N LYS A 91 9.93 5.72 -17.60
CA LYS A 91 9.04 6.81 -17.99
C LYS A 91 8.38 6.48 -19.33
N ILE A 92 7.06 6.35 -19.31
CA ILE A 92 6.26 6.17 -20.53
C ILE A 92 6.02 7.55 -21.18
N GLU A 93 5.48 8.48 -20.41
CA GLU A 93 5.04 9.78 -20.92
C GLU A 93 5.01 10.82 -19.78
N ARG A 94 5.25 12.09 -20.14
CA ARG A 94 5.10 13.27 -19.27
C ARG A 94 4.05 14.19 -19.87
N LEU A 95 3.12 14.67 -19.04
CA LEU A 95 1.99 15.51 -19.46
C LEU A 95 1.48 16.39 -18.31
N PRO A 96 0.77 17.49 -18.58
CA PRO A 96 0.15 18.30 -17.54
C PRO A 96 -0.98 17.56 -16.80
N VAL A 97 -1.13 17.80 -15.49
CA VAL A 97 -2.14 17.16 -14.63
C VAL A 97 -3.56 17.34 -15.17
N SER A 98 -3.86 18.48 -15.79
CA SER A 98 -5.15 18.77 -16.41
C SER A 98 -5.57 17.73 -17.45
N GLN A 99 -4.60 17.13 -18.16
CA GLN A 99 -4.84 16.13 -19.22
C GLN A 99 -4.68 14.69 -18.71
N LEU A 100 -4.21 14.49 -17.47
CA LEU A 100 -3.90 13.18 -16.90
C LEU A 100 -5.11 12.25 -16.89
N ALA A 101 -6.28 12.75 -16.52
CA ALA A 101 -7.50 11.94 -16.44
C ALA A 101 -7.98 11.43 -17.81
N GLU A 102 -7.69 12.14 -18.91
CA GLU A 102 -8.02 11.69 -20.26
C GLU A 102 -6.97 10.71 -20.79
N LYS A 103 -5.70 11.05 -20.63
CA LYS A 103 -4.59 10.21 -21.06
C LYS A 103 -4.54 8.88 -20.33
N LEU A 104 -4.78 8.83 -19.02
CA LEU A 104 -4.90 7.58 -18.26
C LEU A 104 -6.05 6.69 -18.77
N ARG A 105 -7.12 7.26 -19.32
CA ARG A 105 -8.22 6.49 -19.92
C ARG A 105 -7.85 5.93 -21.30
N GLN A 106 -7.01 6.60 -22.06
CA GLN A 106 -6.56 6.15 -23.38
C GLN A 106 -5.40 5.16 -23.29
N ILE A 107 -4.42 5.45 -22.44
CA ILE A 107 -3.20 4.66 -22.27
C ILE A 107 -3.49 3.46 -21.37
N SER A 108 -2.93 2.30 -21.70
CA SER A 108 -2.94 1.08 -20.88
C SER A 108 -1.50 0.60 -20.66
N GLY A 109 -1.25 -0.18 -19.61
CA GLY A 109 0.10 -0.64 -19.25
C GLY A 109 0.89 0.32 -18.36
N VAL A 110 0.21 1.27 -17.73
CA VAL A 110 0.79 2.10 -16.66
C VAL A 110 0.66 1.34 -15.35
N ASP A 111 1.77 1.17 -14.64
CA ASP A 111 1.78 0.54 -13.31
C ASP A 111 1.82 1.58 -12.20
N THR A 112 2.56 2.67 -12.45
CA THR A 112 2.83 3.71 -11.45
C THR A 112 2.61 5.10 -12.06
N VAL A 113 1.90 5.96 -11.34
CA VAL A 113 1.59 7.34 -11.76
C VAL A 113 2.15 8.30 -10.74
N VAL A 114 2.90 9.31 -11.17
CA VAL A 114 3.45 10.36 -10.31
C VAL A 114 2.99 11.71 -10.83
N PHE A 115 2.34 12.54 -10.01
CA PHE A 115 1.90 13.85 -10.48
C PHE A 115 1.83 14.90 -9.38
N ASP A 116 2.12 16.15 -9.73
CA ASP A 116 2.02 17.25 -8.78
C ASP A 116 0.60 17.79 -8.69
N GLY A 117 -0.21 17.14 -7.85
CA GLY A 117 -1.59 17.54 -7.61
C GLY A 117 -2.23 16.79 -6.46
N VAL A 118 -3.55 16.93 -6.36
CA VAL A 118 -4.36 16.26 -5.33
C VAL A 118 -4.92 14.97 -5.91
N ILE A 119 -4.70 13.86 -5.20
CA ILE A 119 -5.39 12.60 -5.52
C ILE A 119 -6.87 12.77 -5.17
N THR A 120 -7.72 12.62 -6.17
CA THR A 120 -9.18 12.65 -6.05
C THR A 120 -9.76 11.26 -6.30
N GLN A 121 -11.00 11.02 -5.85
CA GLN A 121 -11.67 9.74 -6.06
C GLN A 121 -11.71 9.33 -7.54
N ARG A 122 -11.93 10.30 -8.44
CA ARG A 122 -11.94 10.08 -9.90
C ARG A 122 -10.62 9.50 -10.43
N ILE A 123 -9.48 9.96 -9.91
CA ILE A 123 -8.17 9.43 -10.32
C ILE A 123 -8.01 7.99 -9.80
N VAL A 124 -8.43 7.74 -8.56
CA VAL A 124 -8.39 6.39 -7.96
C VAL A 124 -9.28 5.41 -8.72
N ASP A 125 -10.48 5.83 -9.13
CA ASP A 125 -11.40 4.99 -9.91
C ASP A 125 -10.80 4.62 -11.27
N ILE A 126 -10.23 5.61 -11.99
CA ILE A 126 -9.55 5.37 -13.28
C ILE A 126 -8.36 4.44 -13.09
N ALA A 127 -7.55 4.66 -12.06
CA ALA A 127 -6.40 3.84 -11.74
C ALA A 127 -6.79 2.39 -11.42
N SER A 128 -7.85 2.20 -10.66
CA SER A 128 -8.41 0.88 -10.34
C SER A 128 -8.87 0.14 -11.60
N GLN A 129 -9.57 0.83 -12.52
CA GLN A 129 -9.99 0.26 -13.81
C GLN A 129 -8.80 -0.12 -14.71
N LYS A 130 -7.72 0.66 -14.65
CA LYS A 130 -6.52 0.50 -15.49
C LYS A 130 -5.47 -0.42 -14.88
N SER A 131 -5.74 -1.05 -13.74
CA SER A 131 -4.79 -1.89 -12.99
C SER A 131 -3.50 -1.17 -12.59
N ILE A 132 -3.59 0.13 -12.28
CA ILE A 132 -2.46 0.92 -11.76
C ILE A 132 -2.28 0.55 -10.29
N LYS A 133 -1.11 0.03 -9.95
CA LYS A 133 -0.80 -0.44 -8.59
C LYS A 133 -0.39 0.71 -7.68
N ASN A 134 0.26 1.75 -8.20
CA ASN A 134 0.81 2.84 -7.39
C ASN A 134 0.43 4.23 -7.94
N ILE A 135 0.00 5.11 -7.04
CA ILE A 135 -0.25 6.52 -7.34
C ILE A 135 0.50 7.36 -6.33
N VAL A 136 1.35 8.25 -6.83
CA VAL A 136 2.12 9.20 -6.03
C VAL A 136 1.70 10.61 -6.41
N ALA A 137 1.35 11.42 -5.41
CA ALA A 137 1.07 12.83 -5.67
C ALA A 137 1.56 13.76 -4.56
N SER A 138 1.36 15.07 -4.72
CA SER A 138 1.75 16.03 -3.68
C SER A 138 0.87 15.90 -2.45
N ARG A 139 -0.43 15.62 -2.61
CA ARG A 139 -1.38 15.41 -1.52
C ARG A 139 -2.46 14.39 -1.88
N ILE A 140 -3.02 13.76 -0.85
CA ILE A 140 -4.22 12.93 -0.94
C ILE A 140 -5.40 13.77 -0.42
N SER A 141 -6.53 13.75 -1.11
CA SER A 141 -7.76 14.37 -0.60
C SER A 141 -8.42 13.48 0.46
N ASP A 142 -8.92 14.09 1.54
CA ASP A 142 -9.61 13.38 2.63
C ASP A 142 -10.87 12.62 2.18
N ALA A 143 -11.44 12.99 1.03
CA ALA A 143 -12.61 12.32 0.46
C ALA A 143 -12.27 11.01 -0.27
N VAL A 144 -10.98 10.65 -0.39
CA VAL A 144 -10.53 9.47 -1.14
C VAL A 144 -10.60 8.23 -0.28
N LYS A 145 -11.29 7.20 -0.78
CA LYS A 145 -11.29 5.88 -0.14
C LYS A 145 -10.16 5.02 -0.69
N PRO A 146 -9.34 4.40 0.16
CA PRO A 146 -8.32 3.44 -0.28
C PRO A 146 -9.00 2.27 -1.01
N SER A 147 -8.58 2.03 -2.24
CA SER A 147 -8.99 0.82 -2.98
C SER A 147 -8.06 -0.33 -2.61
N LEU A 148 -8.59 -1.55 -2.46
CA LEU A 148 -7.78 -2.73 -2.10
C LEU A 148 -6.62 -3.02 -3.08
N ASN A 149 -6.74 -2.53 -4.32
CA ASN A 149 -5.80 -2.80 -5.41
C ASN A 149 -4.89 -1.63 -5.78
N VAL A 150 -5.06 -0.45 -5.15
CA VAL A 150 -4.33 0.77 -5.51
C VAL A 150 -3.62 1.34 -4.28
N HIS A 151 -2.30 1.43 -4.34
CA HIS A 151 -1.48 2.07 -3.32
C HIS A 151 -1.39 3.58 -3.58
N LEU A 152 -1.81 4.36 -2.59
CA LEU A 152 -1.70 5.82 -2.60
C LEU A 152 -0.49 6.24 -1.75
N ALA A 153 0.36 7.09 -2.29
CA ALA A 153 1.50 7.65 -1.60
C ALA A 153 1.62 9.15 -1.87
N THR A 154 2.23 9.88 -0.95
CA THR A 154 2.57 11.29 -1.15
C THR A 154 4.04 11.48 -1.46
N PHE A 155 4.43 12.62 -2.03
CA PHE A 155 5.84 12.99 -2.22
C PHE A 155 6.62 12.93 -0.91
N SER A 156 5.99 13.28 0.21
CA SER A 156 6.57 13.19 1.55
C SER A 156 6.87 11.75 1.94
N ASP A 157 5.97 10.81 1.66
CA ASP A 157 6.18 9.39 1.97
C ASP A 157 7.34 8.78 1.15
N VAL A 158 7.49 9.22 -0.10
CA VAL A 158 8.51 8.70 -1.02
C VAL A 158 9.89 9.29 -0.74
N THR A 159 9.97 10.58 -0.41
CA THR A 159 11.26 11.26 -0.15
C THR A 159 11.80 11.06 1.27
N SER A 160 10.95 10.62 2.21
CA SER A 160 11.35 10.30 3.59
C SER A 160 11.80 8.85 3.79
N GLY A 161 11.86 8.07 2.70
CA GLY A 161 12.30 6.67 2.68
C GLY A 161 13.79 6.52 2.47
#